data_AF-A0A0N8Q4L4-F1
#
_entry.id   AF-A0A0N8Q4L4-F1
#
_cell.length_a   1.000
_cell.length_b   1.000
_cell.length_c   1.000
_cell.angle_alpha   90.00
_cell.angle_beta   90.00
_cell.angle_gamma   90.00
#
_symmetry.space_group_name_H-M   'P 1'
#
loop_
_entity.id
_entity.type
_entity.pdbx_description
1 polymer ?
#
loop_
_entity_poly.entity_id
_entity_poly.type
_entity_poly.pdbx_seq_one_letter_code
_entity_poly.pdbx_strand_id
1 'polypeptide(L)'
;MKNEARYSYALLHLAIMLSCTLLGACKYEAVEQSAAQVNDANTSQPAAAVFQLPLCDGECTCDEMSIAFNDTGSQLAGDFPAGNFANCNNQSGFLQDCDIGADATQNQDLDGHAGFSFTKLDNAGNRINDMNETASCVLDNVTGLIWEVKTFAGSGGLQDANHTYTWRDDNFGAFSTINGGDCDRDCDSQRYLKRLNQQALCGYNDWRLPSKIELQEIVNYHTNTPAIDSNFFPHTKTAFYWSNTLDVDDEGSVWAVDFNVGRVAGGVSSTTRHIRAVRGVDRILQQLQPPTNEEQEIESRRRYAPQQRCNAIEANTAPTIRYKQDQNGNVLDTLTGLIWQKCVVGLSGDNCEQGEAEKLDWQQAFEYANTLNDNTPNTQPWRLPSIKELQQNIELACEEPPLNPFAFKNIPFGEVWSATPNPRNDDASYHYQYQNSIVFYSSRQTKHHVHLVRSCQSTF
;
A
#
# COMPACT_ATOMS: atom_id res chain seq x y z
N MET A 1 -45.15 51.62 -26.77
CA MET A 1 -43.95 52.48 -26.62
C MET A 1 -42.89 51.60 -25.98
N LYS A 2 -42.07 50.90 -26.78
CA LYS A 2 -40.85 51.35 -27.46
C LYS A 2 -39.63 51.42 -26.53
N ASN A 3 -38.58 50.72 -26.98
CA ASN A 3 -37.15 50.90 -26.74
C ASN A 3 -36.56 50.26 -25.47
N GLU A 4 -35.38 49.64 -25.47
CA GLU A 4 -34.48 49.00 -26.46
C GLU A 4 -33.23 48.59 -25.64
N ALA A 5 -32.68 47.39 -25.83
CA ALA A 5 -31.24 47.10 -25.77
C ALA A 5 -30.96 45.62 -26.05
N ARG A 6 -30.50 45.33 -27.28
CA ARG A 6 -29.72 44.14 -27.65
C ARG A 6 -28.22 44.49 -27.54
N TYR A 7 -27.38 43.45 -27.63
CA TYR A 7 -25.89 43.40 -27.65
C TYR A 7 -25.25 43.34 -26.24
N SER A 8 -24.32 42.43 -25.91
CA SER A 8 -23.36 41.68 -26.72
C SER A 8 -22.95 40.36 -26.02
N TYR A 9 -23.20 39.22 -26.67
CA TYR A 9 -22.51 37.95 -26.43
C TYR A 9 -21.38 37.86 -27.46
N ALA A 10 -20.19 38.35 -27.12
CA ALA A 10 -18.92 38.11 -27.80
C ALA A 10 -17.88 39.08 -27.23
N LEU A 11 -17.21 38.70 -26.14
CA LEU A 11 -15.93 39.25 -25.65
C LEU A 11 -15.58 38.57 -24.32
N LEU A 12 -15.43 37.24 -24.35
CA LEU A 12 -14.93 36.49 -23.19
C LEU A 12 -14.19 35.22 -23.64
N HIS A 13 -13.31 35.32 -24.65
CA HIS A 13 -12.51 34.18 -25.11
C HIS A 13 -11.10 34.57 -25.59
N LEU A 14 -10.58 35.75 -25.22
CA LEU A 14 -9.28 36.20 -25.73
C LEU A 14 -8.52 37.07 -24.72
N ALA A 15 -8.20 36.54 -23.54
CA ALA A 15 -7.27 37.20 -22.61
C ALA A 15 -6.69 36.30 -21.50
N ILE A 16 -6.41 35.00 -21.72
CA ILE A 16 -5.46 34.23 -20.87
C ILE A 16 -4.72 33.23 -21.78
N MET A 17 -4.00 33.77 -22.76
CA MET A 17 -3.03 33.04 -23.58
C MET A 17 -1.80 33.94 -23.69
N LEU A 18 -1.05 34.09 -22.59
CA LEU A 18 0.37 34.47 -22.58
C LEU A 18 0.89 34.48 -21.14
N SER A 19 1.38 33.32 -20.66
CA SER A 19 2.53 33.17 -19.74
C SER A 19 2.45 31.84 -18.98
N CYS A 20 2.84 30.74 -19.62
CA CYS A 20 3.51 29.62 -18.92
C CYS A 20 4.22 28.71 -19.92
N THR A 21 5.15 29.29 -20.67
CA THR A 21 6.28 28.54 -21.25
C THR A 21 7.43 28.65 -20.27
N LEU A 22 7.52 27.72 -19.32
CA LEU A 22 8.72 27.29 -18.57
C LEU A 22 8.23 26.52 -17.34
N LEU A 23 8.24 25.20 -17.48
CA LEU A 23 8.07 24.10 -16.51
C LEU A 23 7.08 23.09 -17.10
N GLY A 24 7.62 21.99 -17.61
CA GLY A 24 6.85 20.88 -18.14
C GLY A 24 6.01 20.25 -17.02
N ALA A 25 4.71 20.49 -17.07
CA ALA A 25 3.73 19.80 -16.25
C ALA A 25 3.11 18.66 -17.07
N CYS A 26 2.89 17.54 -16.39
CA CYS A 26 2.57 16.22 -16.90
C CYS A 26 1.47 16.21 -17.97
N LYS A 27 1.76 15.56 -19.09
CA LYS A 27 0.73 15.14 -20.05
C LYS A 27 0.04 13.89 -19.50
N TYR A 28 -1.25 14.01 -19.24
CA TYR A 28 -2.18 12.87 -19.23
C TYR A 28 -2.40 12.47 -20.69
N GLU A 29 -1.73 11.42 -21.18
CA GLU A 29 -2.04 10.83 -22.49
C GLU A 29 -2.85 9.55 -22.29
N ALA A 30 -4.13 9.73 -21.95
CA ALA A 30 -5.15 8.76 -22.30
C ALA A 30 -5.32 8.82 -23.83
N VAL A 31 -4.61 7.95 -24.55
CA VAL A 31 -4.82 7.80 -26.00
C VAL A 31 -5.95 6.80 -26.20
N GLU A 32 -7.18 7.29 -26.38
CA GLU A 32 -8.22 6.54 -27.08
C GLU A 32 -7.77 6.38 -28.55
N GLN A 33 -7.21 5.22 -28.92
CA GLN A 33 -7.03 4.89 -30.33
C GLN A 33 -8.33 4.33 -30.89
N SER A 34 -9.07 5.20 -31.58
CA SER A 34 -10.06 4.76 -32.56
C SER A 34 -9.36 3.96 -33.67
N ALA A 35 -9.91 2.80 -34.00
CA ALA A 35 -9.37 1.89 -35.01
C ALA A 35 -9.31 2.56 -36.39
N ALA A 36 -8.11 2.92 -36.85
CA ALA A 36 -7.83 3.29 -38.23
C ALA A 36 -6.83 2.30 -38.84
N GLN A 37 -7.18 1.78 -40.03
CA GLN A 37 -6.45 0.75 -40.74
C GLN A 37 -5.02 1.17 -41.10
N VAL A 38 -4.05 0.30 -40.77
CA VAL A 38 -2.63 0.45 -41.13
C VAL A 38 -2.40 -0.16 -42.52
N ASN A 39 -1.86 0.65 -43.44
CA ASN A 39 -1.17 0.18 -44.64
C ASN A 39 0.30 0.62 -44.58
N ASP A 40 1.17 -0.34 -44.89
CA ASP A 40 2.65 -0.40 -44.87
C ASP A 40 3.48 0.89 -45.06
N ALA A 41 4.58 1.00 -44.30
CA ALA A 41 5.95 0.91 -44.85
C ALA A 41 7.06 1.00 -43.77
N ASN A 42 7.75 -0.12 -43.56
CA ASN A 42 9.19 -0.23 -43.29
C ASN A 42 9.86 0.80 -42.35
N THR A 43 9.61 0.65 -41.04
CA THR A 43 10.59 1.00 -40.00
C THR A 43 10.83 -0.26 -39.19
N SER A 44 12.06 -0.79 -39.21
CA SER A 44 12.48 -1.82 -38.28
C SER A 44 12.40 -1.24 -36.87
N GLN A 45 11.29 -1.47 -36.18
CA GLN A 45 11.22 -1.27 -34.75
C GLN A 45 12.38 -2.07 -34.14
N PRO A 46 13.18 -1.48 -33.23
CA PRO A 46 14.16 -2.27 -32.50
C PRO A 46 13.42 -3.45 -31.86
N ALA A 47 13.99 -4.65 -31.98
CA ALA A 47 13.43 -5.83 -31.34
C ALA A 47 13.23 -5.49 -29.86
N ALA A 48 11.98 -5.44 -29.42
CA ALA A 48 11.68 -4.95 -28.10
C ALA A 48 12.36 -5.84 -27.05
N ALA A 49 12.96 -5.24 -26.03
CA ALA A 49 13.61 -6.03 -25.01
C ALA A 49 12.64 -7.01 -24.37
N VAL A 50 13.15 -8.20 -24.15
CA VAL A 50 12.50 -9.24 -23.37
C VAL A 50 12.99 -9.05 -21.95
N PHE A 51 12.11 -8.58 -21.07
CA PHE A 51 12.40 -8.50 -19.65
C PHE A 51 12.30 -9.90 -19.04
N GLN A 52 13.47 -10.45 -18.71
CA GLN A 52 13.61 -11.65 -17.89
C GLN A 52 14.21 -11.28 -16.55
N LEU A 53 13.56 -11.72 -15.47
CA LEU A 53 14.13 -11.56 -14.14
C LEU A 53 15.43 -12.39 -14.03
N PRO A 54 16.45 -11.87 -13.32
CA PRO A 54 17.62 -12.69 -13.01
C PRO A 54 17.21 -13.92 -12.21
N LEU A 55 17.83 -15.06 -12.50
CA LEU A 55 17.65 -16.28 -11.72
C LEU A 55 18.33 -16.12 -10.35
N CYS A 56 17.76 -16.76 -9.33
CA CYS A 56 18.46 -17.01 -8.07
C CYS A 56 19.73 -17.85 -8.31
N ASP A 57 20.78 -17.61 -7.52
CA ASP A 57 21.99 -18.45 -7.56
C ASP A 57 21.74 -19.77 -6.81
N GLY A 58 21.15 -20.74 -7.50
CA GLY A 58 20.66 -21.98 -6.89
C GLY A 58 19.22 -21.83 -6.37
N GLU A 59 18.97 -22.32 -5.16
CA GLU A 59 17.68 -22.11 -4.50
C GLU A 59 17.55 -20.64 -4.06
N CYS A 60 16.37 -20.06 -4.23
CA CYS A 60 16.12 -18.70 -3.76
C CYS A 60 16.15 -18.66 -2.23
N THR A 61 17.19 -18.05 -1.64
CA THR A 61 17.34 -17.87 -0.20
C THR A 61 17.01 -16.44 0.24
N CYS A 62 16.72 -16.29 1.53
CA CYS A 62 16.38 -15.00 2.15
C CYS A 62 17.60 -14.19 2.62
N ASP A 63 18.81 -14.56 2.17
CA ASP A 63 20.05 -13.83 2.53
C ASP A 63 20.07 -12.39 1.98
N GLU A 64 19.08 -12.05 1.15
CA GLU A 64 18.93 -10.76 0.48
C GLU A 64 17.80 -9.88 1.04
N MET A 65 17.07 -10.34 2.07
CA MET A 65 16.01 -9.52 2.69
C MET A 65 16.60 -8.24 3.27
N SER A 66 16.07 -7.11 2.79
CA SER A 66 16.68 -5.81 3.03
C SER A 66 15.82 -4.92 3.94
N ILE A 67 14.53 -5.23 4.11
CA ILE A 67 13.60 -4.50 4.99
C ILE A 67 12.78 -5.46 5.85
N ALA A 68 12.60 -5.08 7.12
CA ALA A 68 11.63 -5.70 8.01
C ALA A 68 10.37 -4.81 8.04
N PHE A 69 9.22 -5.45 7.96
CA PHE A 69 7.91 -4.82 7.99
C PHE A 69 7.11 -5.33 9.19
N ASN A 70 6.16 -4.53 9.68
CA ASN A 70 5.25 -4.97 10.73
C ASN A 70 4.30 -6.03 10.18
N ASP A 71 4.00 -7.03 11.01
CA ASP A 71 3.00 -8.03 10.67
C ASP A 71 1.56 -7.56 10.93
N THR A 72 0.57 -8.37 10.60
CA THR A 72 -0.85 -7.96 10.63
C THR A 72 -1.36 -7.72 12.05
N GLY A 73 -0.73 -8.32 13.06
CA GLY A 73 -1.27 -8.38 14.41
C GLY A 73 -2.27 -9.51 14.61
N SER A 74 -2.68 -10.23 13.56
CA SER A 74 -3.74 -11.22 13.65
C SER A 74 -3.32 -12.39 14.53
N GLN A 75 -4.11 -12.70 15.56
CA GLN A 75 -3.99 -13.95 16.31
C GLN A 75 -5.13 -14.92 15.99
N LEU A 76 -5.96 -14.58 14.99
CA LEU A 76 -7.18 -15.32 14.65
C LEU A 76 -6.93 -16.25 13.46
N ALA A 77 -7.48 -17.46 13.57
CA ALA A 77 -7.64 -18.36 12.43
C ALA A 77 -9.12 -18.42 12.04
N GLY A 78 -9.45 -18.11 10.79
CA GLY A 78 -10.81 -18.19 10.25
C GLY A 78 -11.24 -19.63 9.98
N ASP A 79 -12.52 -19.92 10.19
CA ASP A 79 -13.20 -21.16 9.80
C ASP A 79 -14.14 -20.93 8.60
N PHE A 80 -14.58 -21.99 7.93
CA PHE A 80 -15.51 -21.88 6.81
C PHE A 80 -16.85 -22.57 7.11
N PRO A 81 -17.99 -21.96 6.74
CA PRO A 81 -18.13 -20.65 6.09
C PRO A 81 -18.05 -19.47 7.05
N ALA A 82 -18.06 -19.71 8.36
CA ALA A 82 -18.03 -18.69 9.40
C ALA A 82 -17.40 -19.24 10.69
N GLY A 83 -16.98 -18.32 11.57
CA GLY A 83 -16.29 -18.56 12.82
C GLY A 83 -14.84 -18.08 12.77
N ASN A 84 -14.33 -17.56 13.89
CA ASN A 84 -12.91 -17.32 14.09
C ASN A 84 -12.47 -18.08 15.34
N PHE A 85 -11.42 -18.89 15.21
CA PHE A 85 -10.71 -19.44 16.36
C PHE A 85 -9.84 -18.35 16.98
N ALA A 86 -9.84 -18.30 18.31
CA ALA A 86 -9.13 -17.26 19.05
C ALA A 86 -7.60 -17.37 18.99
N ASN A 87 -7.06 -18.51 18.55
CA ASN A 87 -5.63 -18.75 18.41
C ASN A 87 -5.34 -19.65 17.21
N CYS A 88 -4.18 -19.46 16.60
CA CYS A 88 -3.57 -20.43 15.69
C CYS A 88 -3.06 -21.64 16.48
N ASN A 89 -3.87 -22.70 16.51
CA ASN A 89 -3.55 -23.99 17.15
C ASN A 89 -3.85 -25.16 16.21
N ASN A 90 -3.69 -24.93 14.91
CA ASN A 90 -4.03 -25.87 13.82
C ASN A 90 -5.51 -26.30 13.79
N GLN A 91 -6.42 -25.65 14.52
CA GLN A 91 -7.85 -26.01 14.53
C GLN A 91 -8.52 -25.85 13.17
N SER A 92 -8.08 -24.89 12.37
CA SER A 92 -8.61 -24.67 11.02
C SER A 92 -8.16 -25.75 10.02
N GLY A 93 -7.09 -26.49 10.32
CA GLY A 93 -6.47 -27.43 9.38
C GLY A 93 -5.73 -26.77 8.20
N PHE A 94 -5.61 -25.44 8.21
CA PHE A 94 -4.97 -24.65 7.16
C PHE A 94 -3.94 -23.71 7.77
N LEU A 95 -2.87 -23.45 7.01
CA LEU A 95 -1.85 -22.50 7.40
C LEU A 95 -2.34 -21.07 7.15
N GLN A 96 -2.60 -20.33 8.21
CA GLN A 96 -3.18 -18.98 8.18
C GLN A 96 -2.19 -17.92 8.63
N ASP A 97 -2.67 -16.67 8.62
CA ASP A 97 -1.91 -15.47 9.00
C ASP A 97 -1.21 -15.66 10.36
N CYS A 98 -1.98 -16.00 11.41
CA CYS A 98 -1.43 -16.16 12.76
C CYS A 98 -0.49 -17.37 12.97
N ASP A 99 -0.28 -18.22 11.96
CA ASP A 99 0.62 -19.37 12.03
C ASP A 99 2.05 -18.99 11.59
N ILE A 100 2.25 -17.81 10.99
CA ILE A 100 3.52 -17.44 10.33
C ILE A 100 3.84 -15.98 10.56
N GLY A 101 5.12 -15.68 10.76
CA GLY A 101 5.59 -14.31 10.80
C GLY A 101 5.79 -13.85 12.24
N ALA A 102 5.74 -12.53 12.44
CA ALA A 102 6.02 -11.95 13.74
C ALA A 102 4.83 -12.06 14.69
N ASP A 103 3.60 -12.11 14.19
CA ASP A 103 2.40 -12.38 14.98
C ASP A 103 2.37 -13.82 15.55
N ALA A 104 3.05 -14.77 14.91
CA ALA A 104 3.25 -16.13 15.41
C ALA A 104 4.43 -16.24 16.41
N THR A 105 5.54 -15.56 16.13
CA THR A 105 6.81 -15.72 16.89
C THR A 105 7.06 -14.67 17.98
N GLN A 106 6.42 -13.51 17.88
CA GLN A 106 6.59 -12.35 18.77
C GLN A 106 5.24 -11.86 19.31
N ASN A 107 4.50 -12.77 19.96
CA ASN A 107 3.10 -12.57 20.36
C ASN A 107 2.86 -12.19 21.82
N GLN A 108 3.88 -11.66 22.50
CA GLN A 108 3.86 -11.46 23.96
C GLN A 108 3.23 -10.12 24.41
N ASP A 109 2.85 -9.26 23.47
CA ASP A 109 2.22 -7.94 23.71
C ASP A 109 3.00 -7.00 24.65
N LEU A 110 4.31 -7.25 24.86
CA LEU A 110 5.13 -6.52 25.83
C LEU A 110 5.46 -5.10 25.35
N ASP A 111 5.83 -4.99 24.08
CA ASP A 111 6.27 -3.77 23.44
C ASP A 111 5.41 -3.43 22.21
N GLY A 112 4.28 -4.11 22.01
CA GLY A 112 3.36 -3.91 20.90
C GLY A 112 2.55 -5.18 20.71
N HIS A 113 1.30 -5.05 20.30
CA HIS A 113 0.44 -6.22 20.06
C HIS A 113 1.05 -7.17 19.01
N ALA A 114 1.03 -8.47 19.23
CA ALA A 114 1.33 -9.55 18.27
C ALA A 114 2.12 -9.17 16.99
N GLY A 115 3.46 -9.21 17.04
CA GLY A 115 4.30 -8.91 15.86
C GLY A 115 4.56 -7.42 15.59
N PHE A 116 3.91 -6.52 16.32
CA PHE A 116 4.33 -5.13 16.44
C PHE A 116 5.36 -4.97 17.56
N SER A 117 6.36 -4.11 17.35
CA SER A 117 7.32 -3.72 18.40
C SER A 117 7.54 -2.21 18.38
N PHE A 118 7.24 -1.59 19.51
CA PHE A 118 7.18 -0.15 19.71
C PHE A 118 7.94 0.28 20.96
N THR A 119 8.41 1.53 20.97
CA THR A 119 8.98 2.17 22.14
C THR A 119 8.42 3.58 22.30
N LYS A 120 7.88 3.87 23.48
CA LYS A 120 7.39 5.20 23.84
C LYS A 120 8.56 6.18 23.97
N LEU A 121 8.37 7.39 23.44
CA LEU A 121 9.34 8.49 23.53
C LEU A 121 8.70 9.72 24.20
N ASP A 122 9.48 10.39 25.05
CA ASP A 122 9.10 11.65 25.66
C ASP A 122 9.19 12.83 24.67
N ASN A 123 8.83 14.04 25.11
CA ASN A 123 8.86 15.23 24.26
C ASN A 123 10.29 15.67 23.86
N ALA A 124 11.34 15.13 24.49
CA ALA A 124 12.73 15.34 24.10
C ALA A 124 13.30 14.19 23.24
N GLY A 125 12.49 13.16 22.96
CA GLY A 125 12.90 11.99 22.17
C GLY A 125 13.61 10.90 22.96
N ASN A 126 13.62 10.97 24.30
CA ASN A 126 14.20 9.93 25.14
C ASN A 126 13.23 8.76 25.28
N ARG A 127 13.78 7.54 25.40
CA ARG A 127 12.98 6.33 25.65
C ARG A 127 12.31 6.39 27.02
N ILE A 128 11.02 6.07 27.05
CA ILE A 128 10.21 5.91 28.25
C ILE A 128 10.13 4.42 28.57
N ASN A 129 10.54 4.05 29.80
CA ASN A 129 10.49 2.66 30.27
C ASN A 129 9.21 2.34 31.05
N ASP A 130 8.53 3.33 31.63
CA ASP A 130 7.25 3.13 32.30
C ASP A 130 6.11 3.24 31.28
N MET A 131 5.45 2.12 31.01
CA MET A 131 4.33 2.06 30.06
C MET A 131 3.12 2.90 30.47
N ASN A 132 3.04 3.37 31.72
CA ASN A 132 1.99 4.27 32.19
C ASN A 132 2.27 5.75 31.88
N GLU A 133 3.50 6.10 31.52
CA GLU A 133 3.82 7.47 31.14
C GLU A 133 3.27 7.82 29.75
N THR A 134 2.87 9.08 29.60
CA THR A 134 2.31 9.59 28.35
C THR A 134 3.44 9.85 27.35
N ALA A 135 3.41 9.14 26.24
CA ALA A 135 4.34 9.34 25.13
C ALA A 135 3.95 10.56 24.29
N SER A 136 4.96 11.27 23.77
CA SER A 136 4.78 12.28 22.72
C SER A 136 5.02 11.71 21.33
N CYS A 137 5.84 10.65 21.24
CA CYS A 137 6.08 9.89 20.02
C CYS A 137 6.23 8.40 20.30
N VAL A 138 6.14 7.59 19.26
CA VAL A 138 6.40 6.15 19.30
C VAL A 138 7.45 5.82 18.25
N LEU A 139 8.55 5.21 18.67
CA LEU A 139 9.47 4.53 17.76
C LEU A 139 8.89 3.16 17.44
N ASP A 140 8.78 2.84 16.16
CA ASP A 140 8.57 1.49 15.67
C ASP A 140 9.95 0.83 15.53
N ASN A 141 10.19 -0.23 16.29
CA ASN A 141 11.48 -0.93 16.31
C ASN A 141 11.65 -1.86 15.10
N VAL A 142 10.56 -2.23 14.41
CA VAL A 142 10.60 -3.07 13.21
C VAL A 142 10.95 -2.21 12.00
N THR A 143 10.23 -1.11 11.83
CA THR A 143 10.42 -0.21 10.68
C THR A 143 11.52 0.83 10.91
N GLY A 144 11.82 1.18 12.16
CA GLY A 144 12.73 2.28 12.53
C GLY A 144 12.10 3.67 12.37
N LEU A 145 10.82 3.75 11.98
CA LEU A 145 10.09 5.00 11.86
C LEU A 145 9.68 5.51 13.24
N ILE A 146 9.62 6.83 13.39
CA ILE A 146 9.09 7.46 14.60
C ILE A 146 7.80 8.19 14.24
N TRP A 147 6.76 7.91 15.00
CA TRP A 147 5.41 8.37 14.78
C TRP A 147 4.99 9.38 15.84
N GLU A 148 4.27 10.40 15.41
CA GLU A 148 3.60 11.35 16.31
C GLU A 148 2.53 10.63 17.14
N VAL A 149 2.44 10.92 18.44
CA VAL A 149 1.30 10.55 19.29
C VAL A 149 0.35 11.74 19.42
N LYS A 150 -0.96 11.48 19.28
CA LYS A 150 -1.99 12.52 19.39
C LYS A 150 -2.34 12.80 20.84
N THR A 151 -2.68 14.05 21.13
CA THR A 151 -3.25 14.43 22.43
C THR A 151 -4.75 14.20 22.44
N PHE A 152 -5.34 14.17 23.63
CA PHE A 152 -6.78 13.98 23.78
C PHE A 152 -7.58 15.03 22.99
N ALA A 153 -8.76 14.61 22.54
CA ALA A 153 -9.70 15.42 21.80
C ALA A 153 -10.13 16.67 22.59
N GLY A 154 -9.95 17.87 22.01
CA GLY A 154 -10.27 19.14 22.66
C GLY A 154 -9.16 19.67 23.57
N SER A 155 -7.94 19.15 23.46
CA SER A 155 -6.75 19.69 24.12
C SER A 155 -6.35 21.08 23.60
N GLY A 156 -6.78 21.46 22.39
CA GLY A 156 -6.51 22.74 21.75
C GLY A 156 -5.06 22.95 21.31
N GLY A 157 -4.18 21.96 21.56
CA GLY A 157 -2.80 21.96 21.10
C GLY A 157 -2.67 21.51 19.64
N LEU A 158 -1.45 21.62 19.08
CA LEU A 158 -1.21 21.26 17.68
C LEU A 158 -1.56 19.78 17.38
N GLN A 159 -1.27 18.87 18.32
CA GLN A 159 -1.55 17.44 18.20
C GLN A 159 -2.98 17.03 18.63
N ASP A 160 -3.92 17.97 18.80
CA ASP A 160 -5.30 17.66 19.21
C ASP A 160 -5.93 16.64 18.25
N ALA A 161 -6.38 15.50 18.79
CA ALA A 161 -7.00 14.43 18.02
C ALA A 161 -8.28 14.85 17.26
N ASN A 162 -8.94 15.96 17.62
CA ASN A 162 -10.08 16.47 16.86
C ASN A 162 -9.68 17.24 15.60
N HIS A 163 -8.43 17.68 15.49
CA HIS A 163 -8.01 18.48 14.34
C HIS A 163 -8.09 17.67 13.04
N THR A 164 -8.62 18.32 12.02
CA THR A 164 -8.68 17.82 10.63
C THR A 164 -8.08 18.87 9.71
N TYR A 165 -7.55 18.41 8.57
CA TYR A 165 -6.76 19.22 7.65
C TYR A 165 -7.18 18.90 6.22
N THR A 166 -7.16 19.91 5.34
CA THR A 166 -7.10 19.66 3.90
C THR A 166 -5.70 19.20 3.49
N TRP A 167 -5.60 18.48 2.38
CA TRP A 167 -4.31 18.08 1.86
C TRP A 167 -3.68 19.23 1.07
N ARG A 168 -2.39 19.47 1.30
CA ARG A 168 -1.58 20.45 0.58
C ARG A 168 -0.12 20.01 0.50
N ASP A 169 0.45 20.22 -0.67
CA ASP A 169 1.89 20.30 -0.91
C ASP A 169 2.12 21.27 -2.07
N ASP A 170 2.87 22.35 -1.83
CA ASP A 170 3.13 23.37 -2.86
C ASP A 170 3.88 22.83 -4.10
N ASN A 171 4.52 21.65 -4.02
CA ASN A 171 5.09 20.97 -5.18
C ASN A 171 4.03 20.32 -6.08
N PHE A 172 2.84 20.06 -5.54
CA PHE A 172 1.73 19.37 -6.19
C PHE A 172 0.48 20.26 -6.18
N GLY A 173 0.55 21.38 -6.91
CA GLY A 173 -0.51 22.40 -6.94
C GLY A 173 -1.89 21.86 -7.37
N ALA A 174 -1.91 20.93 -8.34
CA ALA A 174 -3.14 20.26 -8.79
C ALA A 174 -3.82 19.43 -7.68
N PHE A 175 -3.04 18.96 -6.72
CA PHE A 175 -3.50 18.13 -5.61
C PHE A 175 -3.74 18.92 -4.32
N SER A 176 -3.65 20.26 -4.34
CA SER A 176 -3.55 21.05 -3.11
C SER A 176 -4.77 21.93 -2.82
N THR A 177 -5.26 21.84 -1.58
CA THR A 177 -6.27 22.76 -1.03
C THR A 177 -5.75 23.46 0.22
N ILE A 178 -5.79 24.80 0.21
CA ILE A 178 -5.25 25.65 1.28
C ILE A 178 -6.28 25.82 2.41
N ASN A 179 -5.85 25.57 3.65
CA ASN A 179 -6.50 25.99 4.89
C ASN A 179 -8.01 25.70 4.96
N GLY A 180 -8.45 24.49 4.59
CA GLY A 180 -9.87 24.11 4.62
C GLY A 180 -10.28 23.22 5.79
N GLY A 181 -9.32 22.79 6.62
CA GLY A 181 -9.56 21.92 7.78
C GLY A 181 -10.24 22.60 8.97
N ASP A 182 -10.63 21.79 9.96
CA ASP A 182 -11.07 22.24 11.29
C ASP A 182 -9.93 22.03 12.30
N CYS A 183 -9.22 23.10 12.63
CA CYS A 183 -8.09 23.13 13.54
C CYS A 183 -7.92 24.54 14.13
N ASP A 184 -6.88 24.77 14.93
CA ASP A 184 -6.62 26.07 15.56
C ASP A 184 -6.30 27.20 14.56
N ARG A 185 -5.40 26.96 13.60
CA ARG A 185 -5.04 27.86 12.50
C ARG A 185 -4.23 27.13 11.44
N ASP A 186 -4.25 27.63 10.21
CA ASP A 186 -3.44 27.11 9.12
C ASP A 186 -3.72 25.60 8.85
N CYS A 187 -5.00 25.27 8.67
CA CYS A 187 -5.55 23.91 8.67
C CYS A 187 -5.39 23.17 7.35
N ASP A 188 -4.15 23.14 6.86
CA ASP A 188 -3.70 22.26 5.78
C ASP A 188 -2.46 21.46 6.19
N SER A 189 -2.22 20.31 5.54
CA SER A 189 -1.17 19.37 5.93
C SER A 189 0.23 19.97 5.92
N GLN A 190 0.56 20.77 4.89
CA GLN A 190 1.88 21.37 4.75
C GLN A 190 2.18 22.35 5.90
N ARG A 191 1.21 23.19 6.28
CA ARG A 191 1.39 24.15 7.37
C ARG A 191 1.35 23.49 8.75
N TYR A 192 0.53 22.45 8.92
CA TYR A 192 0.56 21.62 10.11
C TYR A 192 1.97 21.02 10.34
N LEU A 193 2.56 20.38 9.32
CA LEU A 193 3.91 19.82 9.40
C LEU A 193 4.97 20.90 9.65
N LYS A 194 4.86 22.06 8.98
CA LYS A 194 5.76 23.19 9.21
C LYS A 194 5.76 23.63 10.68
N ARG A 195 4.58 23.70 11.31
CA ARG A 195 4.45 24.06 12.73
C ARG A 195 4.97 22.95 13.65
N LEU A 196 4.71 21.68 13.32
CA LEU A 196 5.20 20.54 14.09
C LEU A 196 6.74 20.51 14.10
N ASN A 197 7.36 20.75 12.93
CA ASN A 197 8.80 20.84 12.78
C ASN A 197 9.41 22.03 13.52
N GLN A 198 8.69 23.17 13.59
CA GLN A 198 9.11 24.32 14.41
C GLN A 198 9.04 24.03 15.92
N GLN A 199 8.09 23.20 16.36
CA GLN A 199 7.98 22.77 17.77
C GLN A 199 9.05 21.77 18.17
N ALA A 200 9.75 21.17 17.19
CA ALA A 200 10.72 20.11 17.40
C ALA A 200 10.15 18.96 18.25
N LEU A 201 8.96 18.46 17.89
CA LEU A 201 8.30 17.37 18.62
C LEU A 201 9.27 16.19 18.79
N CYS A 202 9.44 15.73 20.04
CA CYS A 202 10.36 14.67 20.42
C CYS A 202 11.82 14.97 20.06
N GLY A 203 12.19 16.25 20.00
CA GLY A 203 13.52 16.71 19.60
C GLY A 203 13.77 16.76 18.10
N TYR A 204 12.76 16.55 17.26
CA TYR A 204 12.93 16.37 15.81
C TYR A 204 12.14 17.36 14.97
N ASN A 205 12.71 17.74 13.81
CA ASN A 205 12.21 18.79 12.92
C ASN A 205 12.12 18.38 11.44
N ASP A 206 12.09 17.08 11.18
CA ASP A 206 12.02 16.42 9.87
C ASP A 206 10.73 15.57 9.73
N TRP A 207 9.67 15.95 10.43
CA TRP A 207 8.34 15.35 10.33
C TRP A 207 7.72 15.58 8.96
N ARG A 208 7.14 14.51 8.41
CA ARG A 208 6.46 14.47 7.12
C ARG A 208 5.12 13.74 7.21
N LEU A 209 4.33 13.82 6.16
CA LEU A 209 3.22 12.89 5.96
C LEU A 209 3.79 11.50 5.63
N PRO A 210 3.19 10.43 6.16
CA PRO A 210 3.52 9.05 5.81
C PRO A 210 2.98 8.68 4.42
N SER A 211 3.58 7.69 3.76
CA SER A 211 2.97 7.03 2.60
C SER A 211 1.77 6.19 3.00
N LYS A 212 0.91 5.82 2.04
CA LYS A 212 -0.22 4.94 2.34
C LYS A 212 0.24 3.59 2.89
N ILE A 213 1.38 3.08 2.40
CA ILE A 213 2.02 1.86 2.93
C ILE A 213 2.50 2.08 4.36
N GLU A 214 3.21 3.17 4.66
CA GLU A 214 3.67 3.45 6.03
C GLU A 214 2.49 3.58 7.02
N LEU A 215 1.37 4.18 6.62
CA LEU A 215 0.17 4.20 7.47
C LEU A 215 -0.42 2.81 7.67
N GLN A 216 -0.45 1.97 6.62
CA GLN A 216 -0.91 0.58 6.70
C GLN A 216 0.02 -0.27 7.58
N GLU A 217 1.32 0.06 7.64
CA GLU A 217 2.28 -0.63 8.50
C GLU A 217 1.95 -0.50 9.99
N ILE A 218 1.22 0.53 10.43
CA ILE A 218 0.76 0.68 11.84
C ILE A 218 -0.71 0.25 12.04
N VAL A 219 -1.39 -0.26 11.01
CA VAL A 219 -2.73 -0.84 11.15
C VAL A 219 -2.63 -2.22 11.78
N ASN A 220 -3.31 -2.42 12.91
CA ASN A 220 -3.43 -3.70 13.57
C ASN A 220 -4.76 -4.37 13.19
N TYR A 221 -4.68 -5.44 12.38
CA TYR A 221 -5.83 -6.17 11.83
C TYR A 221 -6.50 -7.14 12.80
N HIS A 222 -5.99 -7.33 14.02
CA HIS A 222 -6.70 -8.02 15.10
C HIS A 222 -7.71 -7.13 15.81
N THR A 223 -7.47 -5.81 15.79
CA THR A 223 -8.34 -4.83 16.45
C THR A 223 -9.15 -4.06 15.42
N ASN A 224 -10.33 -3.58 15.81
CA ASN A 224 -11.12 -2.65 15.02
C ASN A 224 -11.62 -1.53 15.95
N THR A 225 -11.81 -0.33 15.40
CA THR A 225 -12.36 0.85 16.11
C THR A 225 -11.57 1.34 17.35
N PRO A 226 -10.34 1.86 17.18
CA PRO A 226 -9.57 1.95 15.94
C PRO A 226 -8.69 0.69 15.71
N ALA A 227 -8.38 0.39 14.45
CA ALA A 227 -7.50 -0.68 14.00
C ALA A 227 -6.02 -0.29 14.15
N ILE A 228 -5.59 -0.05 15.39
CA ILE A 228 -4.23 0.32 15.78
C ILE A 228 -4.01 -0.04 17.24
N ASP A 229 -2.77 -0.29 17.66
CA ASP A 229 -2.45 -0.50 19.07
C ASP A 229 -2.65 0.78 19.90
N SER A 230 -3.77 0.86 20.61
CA SER A 230 -4.15 2.03 21.41
C SER A 230 -3.29 2.27 22.65
N ASN A 231 -2.48 1.29 23.09
CA ASN A 231 -1.55 1.46 24.21
C ASN A 231 -0.36 2.34 23.83
N PHE A 232 0.01 2.33 22.53
CA PHE A 232 1.08 3.13 21.95
C PHE A 232 0.56 4.34 21.20
N PHE A 233 -0.60 4.21 20.54
CA PHE A 233 -1.25 5.28 19.79
C PHE A 233 -2.58 5.71 20.42
N PRO A 234 -2.55 6.26 21.65
CA PRO A 234 -3.76 6.75 22.29
C PRO A 234 -4.37 7.89 21.47
N HIS A 235 -5.67 8.10 21.67
CA HIS A 235 -6.44 9.17 21.04
C HIS A 235 -6.51 9.12 19.51
N THR A 236 -6.11 8.01 18.88
CA THR A 236 -6.40 7.77 17.46
C THR A 236 -7.91 7.82 17.23
N LYS A 237 -8.35 8.70 16.35
CA LYS A 237 -9.71 8.72 15.83
C LYS A 237 -9.95 7.58 14.87
N THR A 238 -11.12 6.96 14.97
CA THR A 238 -11.67 6.03 13.97
C THR A 238 -12.14 6.82 12.73
N ALA A 239 -11.21 7.14 11.85
CA ALA A 239 -11.44 7.96 10.65
C ALA A 239 -10.28 7.84 9.67
N PHE A 240 -10.39 8.50 8.50
CA PHE A 240 -9.32 8.59 7.51
C PHE A 240 -8.20 9.55 7.93
N TYR A 241 -6.96 9.16 7.60
CA TYR A 241 -5.73 9.92 7.80
C TYR A 241 -5.01 10.12 6.47
N TRP A 242 -4.65 11.37 6.18
CA TRP A 242 -3.90 11.73 4.97
C TRP A 242 -2.55 11.03 4.89
N SER A 243 -2.26 10.47 3.71
CA SER A 243 -0.91 10.07 3.32
C SER A 243 -0.26 11.14 2.42
N ASN A 244 1.00 10.94 2.06
CA ASN A 244 1.67 11.68 1.00
C ASN A 244 1.59 11.00 -0.38
N THR A 245 0.88 9.87 -0.49
CA THR A 245 0.73 9.14 -1.76
C THR A 245 -0.45 9.72 -2.54
N LEU A 246 -0.16 10.26 -3.71
CA LEU A 246 -1.15 10.79 -4.64
C LEU A 246 -1.95 9.67 -5.30
N ASP A 247 -3.21 9.96 -5.59
CA ASP A 247 -4.07 9.12 -6.41
C ASP A 247 -3.74 9.44 -7.88
N VAL A 248 -3.05 8.51 -8.53
CA VAL A 248 -2.46 8.76 -9.86
C VAL A 248 -3.51 8.75 -10.97
N ASP A 249 -4.69 8.24 -10.67
CA ASP A 249 -5.81 8.13 -11.60
C ASP A 249 -6.74 9.34 -11.61
N ASP A 250 -6.85 10.07 -10.50
CA ASP A 250 -7.76 11.20 -10.33
C ASP A 250 -7.04 12.46 -9.85
N GLU A 251 -6.91 13.46 -10.75
CA GLU A 251 -6.27 14.73 -10.43
C GLU A 251 -7.01 15.43 -9.29
N GLY A 252 -6.26 15.79 -8.24
CA GLY A 252 -6.85 16.40 -7.04
C GLY A 252 -7.21 15.40 -5.95
N SER A 253 -7.15 14.09 -6.21
CA SER A 253 -7.35 13.03 -5.23
C SER A 253 -6.01 12.60 -4.59
N VAL A 254 -6.05 12.28 -3.30
CA VAL A 254 -4.90 11.78 -2.54
C VAL A 254 -5.32 10.56 -1.75
N TRP A 255 -4.44 9.56 -1.63
CA TRP A 255 -4.72 8.37 -0.85
C TRP A 255 -4.69 8.68 0.66
N ALA A 256 -5.58 8.02 1.38
CA ALA A 256 -5.61 8.06 2.84
C ALA A 256 -6.07 6.73 3.43
N VAL A 257 -5.71 6.49 4.68
CA VAL A 257 -5.95 5.23 5.40
C VAL A 257 -6.95 5.45 6.52
N ASP A 258 -7.99 4.62 6.57
CA ASP A 258 -9.02 4.60 7.59
C ASP A 258 -8.66 3.65 8.73
N PHE A 259 -8.52 4.19 9.95
CA PHE A 259 -8.28 3.38 11.15
C PHE A 259 -9.56 2.74 11.71
N ASN A 260 -10.69 2.72 11.00
CA ASN A 260 -11.80 1.82 11.37
C ASN A 260 -11.43 0.35 11.18
N VAL A 261 -10.88 0.02 10.00
CA VAL A 261 -10.59 -1.35 9.54
C VAL A 261 -9.31 -1.45 8.68
N GLY A 262 -8.52 -0.38 8.58
CA GLY A 262 -7.31 -0.36 7.75
C GLY A 262 -7.57 -0.19 6.25
N ARG A 263 -8.71 0.40 5.86
CA ARG A 263 -9.08 0.58 4.45
C ARG A 263 -8.33 1.77 3.84
N VAL A 264 -7.92 1.63 2.58
CA VAL A 264 -7.38 2.72 1.76
C VAL A 264 -8.48 3.32 0.89
N ALA A 265 -8.54 4.65 0.77
CA ALA A 265 -9.42 5.31 -0.18
C ALA A 265 -8.88 6.68 -0.61
N GLY A 266 -9.03 6.96 -1.91
CA GLY A 266 -8.78 8.27 -2.50
C GLY A 266 -9.77 9.31 -1.96
N GLY A 267 -9.46 10.57 -2.20
CA GLY A 267 -10.36 11.66 -1.88
C GLY A 267 -9.78 12.99 -2.27
N VAL A 268 -10.65 13.85 -2.76
CA VAL A 268 -10.26 15.20 -3.17
C VAL A 268 -9.61 15.96 -2.03
N SER A 269 -8.56 16.72 -2.34
CA SER A 269 -7.71 17.41 -1.38
C SER A 269 -8.45 18.42 -0.49
N SER A 270 -9.63 18.86 -0.91
CA SER A 270 -10.52 19.74 -0.14
C SER A 270 -11.33 19.01 0.93
N THR A 271 -11.36 17.68 0.95
CA THR A 271 -11.93 16.93 2.08
C THR A 271 -11.05 17.11 3.30
N THR A 272 -11.65 17.15 4.49
CA THR A 272 -10.89 17.25 5.73
C THR A 272 -10.64 15.84 6.27
N ARG A 273 -9.40 15.52 6.57
CA ARG A 273 -9.00 14.23 7.18
C ARG A 273 -8.01 14.48 8.31
N HIS A 274 -7.80 13.48 9.16
CA HIS A 274 -6.78 13.57 10.19
C HIS A 274 -5.39 13.45 9.59
N ILE A 275 -4.38 13.81 10.37
CA ILE A 275 -2.96 13.62 10.02
C ILE A 275 -2.31 12.90 11.19
N ARG A 276 -1.42 11.95 10.94
CA ARG A 276 -0.42 11.49 11.91
C ARG A 276 0.93 11.63 11.25
N ALA A 277 1.79 12.49 11.79
CA ALA A 277 3.10 12.68 11.20
C ALA A 277 4.02 11.50 11.49
N VAL A 278 4.93 11.25 10.56
CA VAL A 278 6.01 10.27 10.70
C VAL A 278 7.34 10.96 10.41
N ARG A 279 8.42 10.40 10.93
CA ARG A 279 9.78 10.75 10.54
C ARG A 279 10.65 9.50 10.39
N GLY A 280 11.76 9.66 9.71
CA GLY A 280 12.65 8.58 9.30
C GLY A 280 12.73 8.44 7.79
N VAL A 281 13.71 7.68 7.35
CA VAL A 281 13.95 7.40 5.92
C VAL A 281 12.83 6.53 5.36
N ASP A 282 12.42 6.82 4.12
CA ASP A 282 11.63 5.86 3.35
C ASP A 282 12.56 4.69 2.98
N ARG A 283 12.40 3.58 3.71
CA ARG A 283 13.30 2.43 3.59
C ARG A 283 13.16 1.75 2.24
N ILE A 284 11.95 1.73 1.67
CA ILE A 284 11.68 1.15 0.36
C ILE A 284 12.50 1.91 -0.68
N LEU A 285 12.36 3.23 -0.72
CA LEU A 285 13.04 4.04 -1.73
C LEU A 285 14.56 4.15 -1.52
N GLN A 286 15.05 4.09 -0.29
CA GLN A 286 16.50 4.22 -0.03
C GLN A 286 17.30 2.99 -0.49
N GLN A 287 16.70 1.80 -0.41
CA GLN A 287 17.39 0.56 -0.72
C GLN A 287 17.29 0.16 -2.19
N LEU A 288 16.39 0.81 -2.94
CA LEU A 288 16.11 0.49 -4.32
C LEU A 288 16.84 1.44 -5.27
N GLN A 289 17.43 0.88 -6.31
CA GLN A 289 17.85 1.68 -7.45
C GLN A 289 16.60 2.07 -8.25
N PRO A 290 16.55 3.30 -8.81
CA PRO A 290 15.46 3.70 -9.69
C PRO A 290 15.32 2.72 -10.88
N PRO A 291 14.09 2.51 -11.39
CA PRO A 291 13.88 1.69 -12.57
C PRO A 291 14.63 2.26 -13.77
N THR A 292 15.00 1.37 -14.70
CA THR A 292 15.68 1.81 -15.93
C THR A 292 14.71 2.58 -16.84
N ASN A 293 15.24 3.40 -17.76
CA ASN A 293 14.39 4.09 -18.74
C ASN A 293 13.53 3.10 -19.54
N GLU A 294 14.08 1.94 -19.89
CA GLU A 294 13.38 0.89 -20.64
C GLU A 294 12.21 0.28 -19.85
N GLU A 295 12.39 0.13 -18.53
CA GLU A 295 11.34 -0.33 -17.61
C GLU A 295 10.20 0.69 -17.49
N GLN A 296 10.50 1.97 -17.65
CA GLN A 296 9.54 3.06 -17.61
C GLN A 296 8.83 3.29 -18.96
N GLU A 297 9.29 2.67 -20.06
CA GLU A 297 8.65 2.81 -21.36
C GLU A 297 7.24 2.21 -21.36
N ILE A 298 6.26 3.03 -21.74
CA ILE A 298 4.83 2.66 -21.78
C ILE A 298 4.62 1.41 -22.64
N GLU A 299 5.27 1.31 -23.80
CA GLU A 299 5.10 0.18 -24.72
C GLU A 299 5.67 -1.14 -24.13
N SER A 300 6.77 -1.05 -23.37
CA SER A 300 7.34 -2.19 -22.66
C SER A 300 6.40 -2.71 -21.57
N ARG A 301 5.80 -1.79 -20.79
CA ARG A 301 4.83 -2.14 -19.74
C ARG A 301 3.52 -2.70 -20.31
N ARG A 302 2.95 -2.05 -21.34
CA ARG A 302 1.68 -2.46 -21.97
C ARG A 302 1.70 -3.86 -22.56
N ARG A 303 2.88 -4.41 -22.87
CA ARG A 303 3.02 -5.80 -23.30
C ARG A 303 2.53 -6.81 -22.25
N TYR A 304 2.78 -6.51 -20.97
CA TYR A 304 2.50 -7.43 -19.87
C TYR A 304 1.45 -6.90 -18.90
N ALA A 305 1.08 -5.63 -19.00
CA ALA A 305 -0.02 -5.03 -18.26
C ALA A 305 -0.69 -3.94 -19.13
N PRO A 306 -1.54 -4.32 -20.10
CA PRO A 306 -2.06 -3.39 -21.09
C PRO A 306 -2.97 -2.29 -20.53
N GLN A 307 -3.59 -2.53 -19.37
CA GLN A 307 -4.43 -1.54 -18.68
C GLN A 307 -3.67 -0.70 -17.65
N GLN A 308 -2.40 -1.03 -17.39
CA GLN A 308 -1.65 -0.35 -16.34
C GLN A 308 -1.40 1.10 -16.70
N ARG A 309 -1.66 1.96 -15.72
CA ARG A 309 -1.42 3.40 -15.79
C ARG A 309 -0.38 3.73 -14.74
N CYS A 310 0.69 4.39 -15.16
CA CYS A 310 1.72 4.86 -14.24
C CYS A 310 1.94 6.34 -14.47
N ASN A 311 2.31 7.08 -13.42
CA ASN A 311 2.77 8.44 -13.56
C ASN A 311 4.14 8.64 -12.92
N ALA A 312 4.87 9.66 -13.40
CA ALA A 312 6.21 10.00 -12.90
C ALA A 312 6.18 10.94 -11.69
N ILE A 313 4.98 11.23 -11.15
CA ILE A 313 4.80 12.13 -10.01
C ILE A 313 5.15 11.39 -8.72
N GLU A 314 4.70 10.14 -8.63
CA GLU A 314 4.99 9.25 -7.51
C GLU A 314 6.34 8.53 -7.67
N ALA A 315 6.93 8.17 -6.54
CA ALA A 315 8.17 7.41 -6.52
C ALA A 315 7.91 5.95 -6.87
N ASN A 316 8.87 5.32 -7.58
CA ASN A 316 8.77 3.91 -7.96
C ASN A 316 9.18 3.04 -6.77
N THR A 317 8.28 2.17 -6.28
CA THR A 317 8.50 1.29 -5.11
C THR A 317 8.74 -0.17 -5.46
N ALA A 318 8.58 -0.54 -6.71
CA ALA A 318 8.76 -1.91 -7.18
C ALA A 318 9.54 -1.96 -8.51
N PRO A 319 10.75 -1.38 -8.60
CA PRO A 319 11.59 -1.52 -9.79
C PRO A 319 12.00 -2.98 -10.00
N THR A 320 12.25 -3.40 -11.24
CA THR A 320 12.55 -4.79 -11.59
C THR A 320 13.77 -5.35 -10.84
N ILE A 321 14.72 -4.50 -10.44
CA ILE A 321 15.90 -4.90 -9.64
C ILE A 321 15.55 -5.51 -8.28
N ARG A 322 14.34 -5.24 -7.76
CA ARG A 322 13.79 -5.83 -6.54
C ARG A 322 13.50 -7.33 -6.67
N TYR A 323 13.36 -7.82 -7.91
CA TYR A 323 12.83 -9.16 -8.16
C TYR A 323 13.86 -10.09 -8.80
N LYS A 324 13.83 -11.35 -8.36
CA LYS A 324 14.51 -12.49 -8.98
C LYS A 324 13.48 -13.58 -9.28
N GLN A 325 13.88 -14.61 -10.00
CA GLN A 325 13.03 -15.79 -10.21
C GLN A 325 13.75 -17.11 -9.89
N ASP A 326 12.97 -18.11 -9.48
CA ASP A 326 13.44 -19.50 -9.36
C ASP A 326 13.43 -20.22 -10.72
N GLN A 327 13.87 -21.48 -10.76
CA GLN A 327 13.92 -22.29 -11.98
C GLN A 327 12.53 -22.59 -12.59
N ASN A 328 11.46 -22.44 -11.81
CA ASN A 328 10.08 -22.60 -12.24
C ASN A 328 9.44 -21.26 -12.67
N GLY A 329 10.17 -20.16 -12.52
CA GLY A 329 9.73 -18.80 -12.81
C GLY A 329 8.94 -18.15 -11.68
N ASN A 330 8.89 -18.73 -10.47
CA ASN A 330 8.30 -18.07 -9.31
C ASN A 330 9.15 -16.88 -8.90
N VAL A 331 8.50 -15.81 -8.45
CA VAL A 331 9.11 -14.49 -8.27
C VAL A 331 9.56 -14.34 -6.82
N LEU A 332 10.87 -14.26 -6.59
CA LEU A 332 11.42 -13.81 -5.32
C LEU A 332 11.38 -12.28 -5.28
N ASP A 333 10.68 -11.75 -4.29
CA ASP A 333 10.81 -10.36 -3.86
C ASP A 333 11.94 -10.26 -2.84
N THR A 334 13.07 -9.69 -3.25
CA THR A 334 14.26 -9.54 -2.40
C THR A 334 14.07 -8.52 -1.28
N LEU A 335 13.04 -7.69 -1.33
CA LEU A 335 12.73 -6.75 -0.27
C LEU A 335 12.07 -7.45 0.92
N THR A 336 11.10 -8.33 0.63
CA THR A 336 10.23 -8.99 1.62
C THR A 336 10.65 -10.43 1.94
N GLY A 337 11.52 -11.05 1.15
CA GLY A 337 11.88 -12.46 1.32
C GLY A 337 10.73 -13.43 0.98
N LEU A 338 9.77 -12.96 0.19
CA LEU A 338 8.63 -13.75 -0.26
C LEU A 338 8.84 -14.28 -1.67
N ILE A 339 8.52 -15.54 -1.88
CA ILE A 339 8.46 -16.17 -3.19
C ILE A 339 7.00 -16.27 -3.59
N TRP A 340 6.62 -15.52 -4.61
CA TRP A 340 5.28 -15.49 -5.18
C TRP A 340 5.16 -16.46 -6.34
N GLN A 341 4.01 -17.11 -6.49
CA GLN A 341 3.73 -17.80 -7.74
C GLN A 341 3.75 -16.81 -8.89
N LYS A 342 4.35 -17.21 -10.02
CA LYS A 342 4.44 -16.36 -11.21
C LYS A 342 3.08 -15.84 -11.68
N CYS A 343 2.07 -16.70 -11.62
CA CYS A 343 0.73 -16.47 -12.12
C CYS A 343 -0.29 -16.65 -11.00
N VAL A 344 -1.42 -15.96 -11.09
CA VAL A 344 -2.61 -16.32 -10.30
C VAL A 344 -3.12 -17.70 -10.70
N VAL A 345 -3.82 -18.35 -9.78
CA VAL A 345 -4.40 -19.68 -10.00
C VAL A 345 -5.27 -19.72 -11.27
N GLY A 346 -5.09 -20.78 -12.06
CA GLY A 346 -5.76 -20.98 -13.35
C GLY A 346 -4.99 -20.45 -14.57
N LEU A 347 -4.03 -19.53 -14.37
CA LEU A 347 -3.14 -19.04 -15.42
C LEU A 347 -1.78 -19.76 -15.42
N SER A 348 -1.16 -19.82 -16.59
CA SER A 348 0.12 -20.49 -16.82
C SER A 348 0.88 -19.92 -18.04
N GLY A 349 2.07 -20.46 -18.30
CA GLY A 349 3.00 -19.96 -19.30
C GLY A 349 3.96 -18.91 -18.74
N ASP A 350 4.93 -18.48 -19.55
CA ASP A 350 5.98 -17.55 -19.11
C ASP A 350 5.46 -16.13 -18.85
N ASN A 351 4.33 -15.77 -19.47
CA ASN A 351 3.67 -14.49 -19.29
C ASN A 351 2.25 -14.62 -18.70
N CYS A 352 1.88 -15.76 -18.12
CA CYS A 352 0.55 -15.99 -17.54
C CYS A 352 -0.62 -15.77 -18.53
N GLU A 353 -0.43 -16.14 -19.79
CA GLU A 353 -1.37 -15.91 -20.90
C GLU A 353 -2.16 -17.17 -21.31
N GLN A 354 -1.86 -18.31 -20.68
CA GLN A 354 -2.50 -19.60 -20.96
C GLN A 354 -3.44 -19.99 -19.83
N GLY A 355 -4.63 -20.47 -20.16
CA GLY A 355 -5.67 -20.80 -19.18
C GLY A 355 -6.58 -19.61 -18.89
N GLU A 356 -7.36 -19.70 -17.81
CA GLU A 356 -8.22 -18.60 -17.34
C GLU A 356 -8.02 -18.38 -15.84
N ALA A 357 -8.01 -17.12 -15.41
CA ALA A 357 -7.84 -16.77 -14.01
C ALA A 357 -9.04 -17.29 -13.18
N GLU A 358 -8.79 -18.29 -12.35
CA GLU A 358 -9.82 -18.90 -11.53
C GLU A 358 -10.18 -17.98 -10.35
N LYS A 359 -11.44 -18.09 -9.90
CA LYS A 359 -11.92 -17.46 -8.67
C LYS A 359 -12.42 -18.55 -7.73
N LEU A 360 -11.83 -18.61 -6.54
CA LEU A 360 -12.11 -19.61 -5.52
C LEU A 360 -12.73 -18.95 -4.30
N ASP A 361 -13.61 -19.67 -3.61
CA ASP A 361 -14.00 -19.26 -2.26
C ASP A 361 -12.83 -19.44 -1.29
N TRP A 362 -12.96 -18.90 -0.07
CA TRP A 362 -11.84 -18.82 0.85
C TRP A 362 -11.33 -20.22 1.26
N GLN A 363 -12.22 -21.20 1.45
CA GLN A 363 -11.82 -22.58 1.77
C GLN A 363 -11.16 -23.27 0.59
N GLN A 364 -11.74 -23.14 -0.61
CA GLN A 364 -11.18 -23.68 -1.85
C GLN A 364 -9.77 -23.14 -2.11
N ALA A 365 -9.49 -21.88 -1.77
CA ALA A 365 -8.18 -21.28 -1.93
C ALA A 365 -7.11 -21.94 -1.05
N PHE A 366 -7.41 -22.26 0.21
CA PHE A 366 -6.49 -23.01 1.06
C PHE A 366 -6.36 -24.48 0.66
N GLU A 367 -7.46 -25.12 0.27
CA GLU A 367 -7.43 -26.48 -0.25
C GLU A 367 -6.51 -26.57 -1.48
N TYR A 368 -6.63 -25.60 -2.40
CA TYR A 368 -5.76 -25.49 -3.56
C TYR A 368 -4.28 -25.32 -3.16
N ALA A 369 -3.97 -24.39 -2.25
CA ALA A 369 -2.60 -24.19 -1.76
C ALA A 369 -2.02 -25.49 -1.17
N ASN A 370 -2.81 -26.24 -0.39
CA ASN A 370 -2.41 -27.51 0.17
C ASN A 370 -2.15 -28.60 -0.87
N THR A 371 -2.83 -28.58 -2.03
CA THR A 371 -2.53 -29.54 -3.11
C THR A 371 -1.14 -29.35 -3.72
N LEU A 372 -0.57 -28.14 -3.59
CA LEU A 372 0.77 -27.82 -4.09
C LEU A 372 1.87 -28.14 -3.06
N ASN A 373 1.48 -28.35 -1.81
CA ASN A 373 2.40 -28.60 -0.71
C ASN A 373 2.74 -30.09 -0.67
N ASP A 374 4.01 -30.40 -0.92
CA ASP A 374 4.54 -31.73 -0.73
C ASP A 374 5.39 -31.80 0.55
N ASN A 375 5.77 -33.03 0.95
CA ASN A 375 6.62 -33.23 2.12
C ASN A 375 8.12 -33.06 1.79
N THR A 376 8.47 -32.20 0.83
CA THR A 376 9.89 -31.94 0.52
C THR A 376 10.54 -31.26 1.73
N PRO A 377 11.59 -31.88 2.32
CA PRO A 377 12.25 -31.29 3.48
C PRO A 377 12.76 -29.89 3.20
N ASN A 378 12.59 -28.98 4.17
CA ASN A 378 13.04 -27.59 4.13
C ASN A 378 12.36 -26.67 3.11
N THR A 379 11.34 -27.14 2.38
CA THR A 379 10.52 -26.29 1.52
C THR A 379 9.39 -25.66 2.32
N GLN A 380 9.29 -24.34 2.30
CA GLN A 380 8.13 -23.67 2.89
C GLN A 380 6.87 -23.91 2.07
N PRO A 381 5.72 -24.15 2.72
CA PRO A 381 4.47 -24.40 2.03
C PRO A 381 3.97 -23.15 1.29
N TRP A 382 3.39 -23.36 0.12
CA TRP A 382 2.50 -22.41 -0.52
C TRP A 382 1.29 -22.13 0.36
N ARG A 383 0.91 -20.87 0.41
CA ARG A 383 -0.19 -20.36 1.22
C ARG A 383 -0.80 -19.11 0.62
N LEU A 384 -1.95 -18.73 1.15
CA LEU A 384 -2.47 -17.38 0.96
C LEU A 384 -1.53 -16.36 1.63
N PRO A 385 -1.30 -15.20 1.01
CA PRO A 385 -0.55 -14.10 1.64
C PRO A 385 -1.39 -13.45 2.75
N SER A 386 -0.72 -12.85 3.73
CA SER A 386 -1.40 -11.94 4.66
C SER A 386 -1.81 -10.65 3.95
N ILE A 387 -2.72 -9.88 4.55
CA ILE A 387 -3.15 -8.61 3.95
C ILE A 387 -2.00 -7.60 3.84
N LYS A 388 -0.99 -7.67 4.73
CA LYS A 388 0.19 -6.79 4.68
C LYS A 388 1.22 -7.23 3.65
N GLU A 389 1.39 -8.53 3.44
CA GLU A 389 2.25 -9.03 2.36
C GLU A 389 1.73 -8.58 0.98
N LEU A 390 0.41 -8.56 0.77
CA LEU A 390 -0.21 -8.01 -0.43
C LEU A 390 0.06 -6.51 -0.59
N GLN A 391 0.01 -5.75 0.51
CA GLN A 391 0.26 -4.29 0.50
C GLN A 391 1.72 -3.96 0.15
N GLN A 392 2.68 -4.75 0.62
CA GLN A 392 4.10 -4.48 0.41
C GLN A 392 4.55 -4.78 -1.03
N ASN A 393 3.80 -5.57 -1.79
CA ASN A 393 4.15 -5.97 -3.15
C ASN A 393 3.73 -4.94 -4.22
N ILE A 394 3.25 -3.75 -3.84
CA ILE A 394 2.73 -2.78 -4.82
C ILE A 394 3.77 -1.79 -5.36
N GLU A 395 3.52 -1.33 -6.59
CA GLU A 395 4.14 -0.16 -7.21
C GLU A 395 3.25 1.07 -6.97
N LEU A 396 3.68 2.00 -6.10
CA LEU A 396 2.91 3.21 -5.78
C LEU A 396 2.72 4.13 -6.98
N ALA A 397 3.65 4.11 -7.93
CA ALA A 397 3.58 4.94 -9.13
C ALA A 397 2.58 4.43 -10.17
N CYS A 398 1.97 3.26 -9.96
CA CYS A 398 1.13 2.58 -10.94
C CYS A 398 -0.19 2.08 -10.36
N GLU A 399 -1.21 2.03 -11.21
CA GLU A 399 -2.54 1.48 -10.94
C GLU A 399 -2.99 0.62 -12.15
N GLU A 400 -3.92 -0.31 -11.93
CA GLU A 400 -4.53 -1.19 -12.96
C GLU A 400 -3.59 -2.17 -13.73
N PRO A 401 -2.72 -2.98 -13.09
CA PRO A 401 -2.57 -3.15 -11.64
C PRO A 401 -1.37 -2.39 -11.06
N PRO A 402 -1.32 -2.20 -9.73
CA PRO A 402 -0.20 -1.59 -9.02
C PRO A 402 0.91 -2.62 -8.76
N LEU A 403 1.31 -3.39 -9.77
CA LEU A 403 2.36 -4.43 -9.66
C LEU A 403 3.45 -4.18 -10.71
N ASN A 404 4.68 -4.59 -10.45
CA ASN A 404 5.71 -4.56 -11.51
C ASN A 404 5.30 -5.53 -12.63
N PRO A 405 5.03 -5.06 -13.86
CA PRO A 405 4.50 -5.90 -14.93
C PRO A 405 5.54 -6.86 -15.52
N PHE A 406 6.83 -6.67 -15.21
CA PHE A 406 7.91 -7.54 -15.65
C PHE A 406 8.15 -8.70 -14.69
N ALA A 407 7.84 -8.49 -13.40
CA ALA A 407 7.82 -9.55 -12.40
C ALA A 407 6.48 -10.32 -12.42
N PHE A 408 5.37 -9.58 -12.46
CA PHE A 408 4.01 -10.09 -12.37
C PHE A 408 3.26 -9.83 -13.69
N LYS A 409 3.52 -10.70 -14.67
CA LYS A 409 3.01 -10.53 -16.05
C LYS A 409 1.54 -10.93 -16.14
N ASN A 410 0.73 -10.11 -16.80
CA ASN A 410 -0.69 -10.33 -17.09
C ASN A 410 -1.53 -10.74 -15.87
N ILE A 411 -1.17 -10.27 -14.67
CA ILE A 411 -1.97 -10.50 -13.47
C ILE A 411 -3.29 -9.72 -13.59
N PRO A 412 -4.44 -10.37 -13.32
CA PRO A 412 -5.72 -9.67 -13.31
C PRO A 412 -5.76 -8.64 -12.17
N PHE A 413 -6.23 -7.43 -12.47
CA PHE A 413 -6.37 -6.34 -11.49
C PHE A 413 -7.61 -6.48 -10.57
N GLY A 414 -8.15 -7.70 -10.44
CA GLY A 414 -9.33 -7.98 -9.61
C GLY A 414 -9.03 -8.14 -8.11
N GLU A 415 -9.98 -8.71 -7.38
CA GLU A 415 -9.86 -9.04 -5.97
C GLU A 415 -9.05 -10.33 -5.75
N VAL A 416 -8.14 -10.31 -4.78
CA VAL A 416 -7.30 -11.45 -4.40
C VAL A 416 -7.43 -11.72 -2.91
N TRP A 417 -7.65 -12.99 -2.55
CA TRP A 417 -7.76 -13.41 -1.16
C TRP A 417 -6.49 -13.17 -0.35
N SER A 418 -6.67 -12.77 0.91
CA SER A 418 -5.64 -12.89 1.95
C SER A 418 -5.99 -13.98 2.96
N ALA A 419 -5.00 -14.43 3.73
CA ALA A 419 -5.16 -15.33 4.85
C ALA A 419 -5.74 -14.62 6.10
N THR A 420 -5.76 -13.29 6.14
CA THR A 420 -6.12 -12.48 7.33
C THR A 420 -7.63 -12.49 7.57
N PRO A 421 -8.13 -13.09 8.67
CA PRO A 421 -9.54 -13.05 9.01
C PRO A 421 -9.99 -11.65 9.43
N ASN A 422 -11.27 -11.32 9.23
CA ASN A 422 -11.83 -10.11 9.82
C ASN A 422 -12.14 -10.36 11.30
N PRO A 423 -11.66 -9.56 12.25
CA PRO A 423 -11.83 -9.87 13.67
C PRO A 423 -13.24 -9.55 14.20
N ARG A 424 -14.06 -8.81 13.42
CA ARG A 424 -15.43 -8.43 13.82
C ARG A 424 -16.51 -9.26 13.14
N ASN A 425 -16.33 -9.57 11.87
CA ASN A 425 -17.27 -10.35 11.07
C ASN A 425 -16.68 -11.76 10.92
N ASP A 426 -17.17 -12.70 11.73
CA ASP A 426 -16.63 -14.06 11.82
C ASP A 426 -16.89 -14.89 10.57
N ASP A 427 -17.74 -14.44 9.64
CA ASP A 427 -17.96 -15.03 8.33
C ASP A 427 -17.13 -14.40 7.20
N ALA A 428 -16.23 -13.46 7.52
CA ALA A 428 -15.50 -12.67 6.55
C ALA A 428 -13.97 -12.73 6.72
N SER A 429 -13.28 -12.53 5.61
CA SER A 429 -11.82 -12.36 5.57
C SER A 429 -11.45 -11.15 4.72
N TYR A 430 -10.28 -10.58 4.99
CA TYR A 430 -9.76 -9.48 4.18
C TYR A 430 -9.32 -9.99 2.80
N HIS A 431 -9.48 -9.14 1.80
CA HIS A 431 -8.98 -9.34 0.45
C HIS A 431 -8.44 -8.01 -0.09
N TYR A 432 -7.58 -8.11 -1.09
CA TYR A 432 -6.90 -6.96 -1.68
C TYR A 432 -7.33 -6.79 -3.13
N GLN A 433 -7.55 -5.54 -3.56
CA GLN A 433 -7.90 -5.23 -4.93
C GLN A 433 -6.66 -4.74 -5.69
N TYR A 434 -6.21 -5.52 -6.67
CA TYR A 434 -5.10 -5.14 -7.57
C TYR A 434 -5.50 -4.08 -8.60
N GLN A 435 -6.65 -3.42 -8.50
CA GLN A 435 -6.94 -2.26 -9.32
C GLN A 435 -6.23 -1.04 -8.74
N ASN A 436 -6.57 -0.71 -7.49
CA ASN A 436 -6.20 0.56 -6.84
C ASN A 436 -5.51 0.36 -5.49
N SER A 437 -4.99 -0.84 -5.21
CA SER A 437 -4.31 -1.14 -3.94
C SER A 437 -5.21 -1.02 -2.70
N ILE A 438 -6.49 -1.40 -2.83
CA ILE A 438 -7.50 -1.18 -1.77
C ILE A 438 -7.73 -2.47 -0.98
N VAL A 439 -7.74 -2.32 0.35
CA VAL A 439 -8.13 -3.36 1.30
C VAL A 439 -9.65 -3.36 1.48
N PHE A 440 -10.25 -4.53 1.28
CA PHE A 440 -11.66 -4.80 1.55
C PHE A 440 -11.79 -6.07 2.39
N TYR A 441 -13.02 -6.39 2.79
CA TYR A 441 -13.37 -7.68 3.36
C TYR A 441 -14.72 -8.12 2.78
N SER A 442 -14.93 -9.42 2.67
CA SER A 442 -16.18 -10.00 2.20
C SER A 442 -16.40 -11.37 2.84
N SER A 443 -17.63 -11.88 2.72
CA SER A 443 -17.96 -13.23 3.17
C SER A 443 -17.02 -14.26 2.54
N ARG A 444 -16.59 -15.25 3.31
CA ARG A 444 -15.70 -16.34 2.86
C ARG A 444 -16.28 -17.18 1.73
N GLN A 445 -17.60 -17.10 1.49
CA GLN A 445 -18.28 -17.76 0.37
C GLN A 445 -18.15 -17.01 -0.96
N THR A 446 -17.73 -15.74 -0.93
CA THR A 446 -17.45 -14.99 -2.17
C THR A 446 -16.25 -15.58 -2.88
N LYS A 447 -16.17 -15.42 -4.20
CA LYS A 447 -15.08 -15.98 -5.00
C LYS A 447 -14.15 -14.88 -5.49
N HIS A 448 -12.87 -14.99 -5.14
CA HIS A 448 -11.81 -14.06 -5.53
C HIS A 448 -10.64 -14.82 -6.15
N HIS A 449 -9.74 -14.10 -6.81
CA HIS A 449 -8.51 -14.70 -7.34
C HIS A 449 -7.59 -15.14 -6.20
N VAL A 450 -6.65 -16.02 -6.54
CA VAL A 450 -5.68 -16.58 -5.60
C VAL A 450 -4.28 -16.34 -6.15
N HIS A 451 -3.45 -15.61 -5.40
CA HIS A 451 -2.04 -15.38 -5.71
C HIS A 451 -1.23 -15.90 -4.53
N LEU A 452 -0.66 -17.10 -4.68
CA LEU A 452 -0.01 -17.78 -3.57
C LEU A 452 1.41 -17.26 -3.34
N VAL A 453 1.81 -17.32 -2.09
CA VAL A 453 3.15 -16.96 -1.64
C VAL A 453 3.71 -18.05 -0.75
N ARG A 454 5.02 -18.06 -0.58
CA ARG A 454 5.73 -18.80 0.47
C ARG A 454 6.95 -18.01 0.93
N SER A 455 7.40 -18.27 2.15
CA SER A 455 8.61 -17.63 2.69
C SER A 455 9.87 -18.32 2.14
N CYS A 456 10.97 -17.59 1.90
CA CYS A 456 12.26 -18.23 1.60
C CYS A 456 13.06 -18.67 2.83
N GLN A 457 12.64 -18.31 4.05
CA GLN A 457 13.21 -18.84 5.30
C GLN A 457 12.40 -20.03 5.79
N SER A 458 13.07 -21.12 6.17
CA SER A 458 12.54 -22.01 7.19
C SER A 458 12.67 -21.31 8.53
N THR A 459 11.55 -20.95 9.15
CA THR A 459 11.52 -20.47 10.53
C THR A 459 12.29 -21.47 11.42
N PHE A 460 13.27 -20.98 12.17
CA PHE A 460 13.91 -21.71 13.27
C PHE A 460 13.73 -20.93 14.56
#